data_AF-A0AAU2EF04-F1
#
_entry.id   AF-A0AAU2EF04-F1
#
_cell.length_a   1.000
_cell.length_b   1.000
_cell.length_c   1.000
_cell.angle_alpha   90.00
_cell.angle_beta   90.00
_cell.angle_gamma   90.00
#
_symmetry.space_group_name_H-M   'P 1'
#
loop_
_entity.id
_entity.type
_entity.pdbx_description
1 polymer ?
#
loop_
_entity_poly.entity_id
_entity_poly.type
_entity_poly.pdbx_seq_one_letter_code
_entity_poly.pdbx_strand_id
1 'polypeptide(L)'
;MTSPEPTPFSVVLRTASAAEHEAAESSSFMGHLLNGRLGVEAYAELSGQLWFVYRALEGRAAELAEHPVIGPFIDPALFRTAALEADLLHLRGADWQAGLTASPATAAYVARLEQLIDTWPAGYLAHHYTRYLGDLSGGQIIRGIAEKTWGFEKKGPGVHFYVFEQVENPAAFKRDYRSKLDAAGQALDEVERRRVTDETKKAFTLNGAIFSDLDLRYPLSA
;
A
#
# COMPACT_ATOMS: atom_id res chain seq x y z
N MET A 1 -23.02 28.85 21.35
CA MET A 1 -21.60 28.51 21.12
C MET A 1 -21.60 27.14 20.48
N THR A 2 -21.41 27.08 19.17
CA THR A 2 -21.23 25.80 18.46
C THR A 2 -19.92 25.19 18.95
N SER A 3 -19.99 23.99 19.53
CA SER A 3 -18.79 23.19 19.80
C SER A 3 -17.97 23.10 18.51
N PRO A 4 -16.64 23.18 18.55
CA PRO A 4 -15.83 23.01 17.35
C PRO A 4 -16.17 21.67 16.70
N GLU A 5 -16.34 21.66 15.36
CA GLU A 5 -16.57 20.41 14.65
C GLU A 5 -15.42 19.45 14.94
N PRO A 6 -15.72 18.17 15.24
CA PRO A 6 -14.69 17.18 15.52
C PRO A 6 -13.77 17.04 14.29
N THR A 7 -12.47 16.96 14.52
CA THR A 7 -11.49 16.78 13.44
C THR A 7 -11.86 15.57 12.58
N PRO A 8 -11.91 15.72 11.23
CA PRO A 8 -12.23 14.63 10.32
C PRO A 8 -11.30 13.44 10.52
N PHE A 9 -11.83 12.22 10.48
CA PHE A 9 -11.05 11.03 10.81
C PHE A 9 -9.90 10.80 9.84
N SER A 10 -10.09 11.12 8.56
CA SER A 10 -9.03 11.12 7.56
C SER A 10 -7.85 12.04 7.91
N VAL A 11 -8.11 13.17 8.56
CA VAL A 11 -7.07 14.10 9.05
C VAL A 11 -6.38 13.52 10.28
N VAL A 12 -7.12 12.89 11.19
CA VAL A 12 -6.55 12.19 12.36
C VAL A 12 -5.58 11.11 11.91
N LEU A 13 -5.99 10.22 11.00
CA LEU A 13 -5.13 9.15 10.48
C LEU A 13 -3.85 9.71 9.86
N ARG A 14 -3.98 10.68 8.95
CA ARG A 14 -2.82 11.31 8.28
C ARG A 14 -1.85 11.95 9.26
N THR A 15 -2.36 12.72 10.21
CA THR A 15 -1.51 13.45 11.17
C THR A 15 -0.84 12.49 12.13
N ALA A 16 -1.57 11.49 12.63
CA ALA A 16 -1.03 10.54 13.58
C ALA A 16 0.07 9.66 12.97
N SER A 17 -0.08 9.25 11.71
CA SER A 17 0.88 8.36 11.03
C SER A 17 1.98 9.08 10.25
N ALA A 18 2.13 10.40 10.41
CA ALA A 18 3.05 11.20 9.59
C ALA A 18 4.52 10.80 9.80
N ALA A 19 4.91 10.52 11.06
CA ALA A 19 6.28 10.11 11.37
C ALA A 19 6.61 8.73 10.79
N GLU A 20 5.69 7.77 10.88
CA GLU A 20 5.88 6.43 10.31
C GLU A 20 5.87 6.45 8.76
N HIS A 21 5.07 7.35 8.16
CA HIS A 21 5.10 7.60 6.71
C HIS A 21 6.47 8.14 6.27
N GLU A 22 6.97 9.18 6.94
CA GLU A 22 8.29 9.77 6.64
C GLU A 22 9.42 8.75 6.81
N ALA A 23 9.38 7.93 7.86
CA ALA A 23 10.37 6.87 8.09
C ALA A 23 10.35 5.81 6.97
N ALA A 24 9.19 5.44 6.44
CA ALA A 24 9.07 4.50 5.35
C ALA A 24 9.62 5.08 4.02
N GLU A 25 9.28 6.34 3.71
CA GLU A 25 9.75 7.03 2.50
C GLU A 25 11.27 7.28 2.52
N SER A 26 11.83 7.55 3.68
CA SER A 26 13.27 7.79 3.87
C SER A 26 14.11 6.52 4.09
N SER A 27 13.51 5.34 3.95
CA SER A 27 14.23 4.07 4.10
C SER A 27 15.39 3.95 3.11
N SER A 28 16.53 3.40 3.57
CA SER A 28 17.74 3.25 2.77
C SER A 28 17.49 2.52 1.45
N PHE A 29 16.73 1.41 1.50
CA PHE A 29 16.34 0.66 0.30
C PHE A 29 15.61 1.53 -0.72
N MET A 30 14.56 2.26 -0.32
CA MET A 30 13.83 3.13 -1.23
C MET A 30 14.70 4.27 -1.74
N GLY A 31 15.53 4.87 -0.87
CA GLY A 31 16.50 5.89 -1.27
C GLY A 31 17.45 5.37 -2.36
N HIS A 32 18.05 4.19 -2.17
CA HIS A 32 18.97 3.56 -3.12
C HIS A 32 18.27 3.08 -4.41
N LEU A 33 17.02 2.62 -4.31
CA LEU A 33 16.24 2.22 -5.47
C LEU A 33 15.89 3.43 -6.34
N LEU A 34 15.37 4.49 -5.73
CA LEU A 34 14.86 5.66 -6.43
C LEU A 34 15.96 6.55 -7.02
N ASN A 35 17.19 6.47 -6.50
CA ASN A 35 18.34 7.15 -7.09
C ASN A 35 19.15 6.28 -8.07
N GLY A 36 18.64 5.08 -8.41
CA GLY A 36 19.26 4.19 -9.40
C GLY A 36 20.53 3.49 -8.92
N ARG A 37 20.80 3.47 -7.61
CA ARG A 37 21.93 2.72 -7.02
C ARG A 37 21.63 1.23 -6.90
N LEU A 38 20.36 0.83 -6.96
CA LEU A 38 19.94 -0.57 -7.07
C LEU A 38 19.48 -0.91 -8.50
N GLY A 39 19.71 -2.16 -8.91
CA GLY A 39 19.31 -2.68 -10.22
C GLY A 39 17.84 -3.09 -10.30
N VAL A 40 17.40 -3.44 -11.52
CA VAL A 40 16.02 -3.87 -11.80
C VAL A 40 15.60 -5.12 -11.00
N GLU A 41 16.56 -5.98 -10.62
CA GLU A 41 16.31 -7.14 -9.78
C GLU A 41 15.78 -6.76 -8.39
N ALA A 42 16.31 -5.69 -7.78
CA ALA A 42 15.82 -5.21 -6.48
C ALA A 42 14.40 -4.64 -6.59
N TYR A 43 14.10 -3.98 -7.72
CA TYR A 43 12.76 -3.50 -8.04
C TYR A 43 11.77 -4.65 -8.27
N ALA A 44 12.19 -5.70 -8.97
CA ALA A 44 11.41 -6.91 -9.18
C ALA A 44 11.14 -7.64 -7.86
N GLU A 45 12.12 -7.72 -6.97
CA GLU A 45 11.94 -8.29 -5.64
C GLU A 45 10.95 -7.47 -4.80
N LEU A 46 11.05 -6.13 -4.79
CA LEU A 46 10.05 -5.28 -4.14
C LEU A 46 8.63 -5.55 -4.70
N SER A 47 8.50 -5.60 -6.03
CA SER A 47 7.22 -5.88 -6.69
C SER A 47 6.67 -7.25 -6.29
N GLY A 48 7.55 -8.25 -6.12
CA GLY A 48 7.21 -9.57 -5.63
C GLY A 48 6.72 -9.57 -4.17
N GLN A 49 7.38 -8.82 -3.30
CA GLN A 49 6.93 -8.66 -1.90
C GLN A 49 5.57 -7.94 -1.83
N LEU A 50 5.36 -6.91 -2.65
CA LEU A 50 4.07 -6.22 -2.75
C LEU A 50 2.98 -7.17 -3.26
N TRP A 51 3.27 -8.04 -4.24
CA TRP A 51 2.28 -9.01 -4.74
C TRP A 51 1.69 -9.87 -3.62
N PHE A 52 2.49 -10.36 -2.67
CA PHE A 52 1.96 -11.08 -1.51
C PHE A 52 1.02 -10.22 -0.66
N VAL A 53 1.41 -8.96 -0.38
CA VAL A 53 0.61 -8.03 0.43
C VAL A 53 -0.73 -7.72 -0.25
N TYR A 54 -0.74 -7.40 -1.55
CA TYR A 54 -1.97 -7.10 -2.27
C TYR A 54 -2.86 -8.32 -2.47
N ARG A 55 -2.28 -9.52 -2.63
CA ARG A 55 -3.08 -10.76 -2.62
C ARG A 55 -3.82 -10.96 -1.30
N ALA A 56 -3.17 -10.68 -0.16
CA ALA A 56 -3.83 -10.75 1.14
C ALA A 56 -4.87 -9.64 1.32
N LEU A 57 -4.59 -8.44 0.81
CA LEU A 57 -5.50 -7.30 0.86
C LEU A 57 -6.76 -7.51 0.00
N GLU A 58 -6.62 -8.13 -1.17
CA GLU A 58 -7.67 -8.23 -2.19
C GLU A 58 -8.36 -9.60 -2.23
N GLY A 59 -7.73 -10.65 -1.70
CA GLY A 59 -8.18 -12.03 -1.87
C GLY A 59 -9.55 -12.35 -1.29
N ARG A 60 -10.04 -11.55 -0.33
CA ARG A 60 -11.37 -11.65 0.28
C ARG A 60 -12.27 -10.46 -0.01
N ALA A 61 -11.99 -9.72 -1.09
CA ALA A 61 -12.74 -8.54 -1.48
C ALA A 61 -14.26 -8.78 -1.58
N ALA A 62 -14.69 -9.92 -2.13
CA ALA A 62 -16.12 -10.24 -2.25
C ALA A 62 -16.83 -10.37 -0.90
N GLU A 63 -16.16 -10.91 0.13
CA GLU A 63 -16.69 -10.99 1.48
C GLU A 63 -16.67 -9.62 2.17
N LEU A 64 -15.57 -8.88 2.02
CA LEU A 64 -15.40 -7.55 2.60
C LEU A 64 -16.37 -6.52 1.99
N ALA A 65 -16.78 -6.73 0.73
CA ALA A 65 -17.75 -5.89 0.03
C ALA A 65 -19.12 -5.87 0.72
N GLU A 66 -19.49 -6.97 1.39
CA GLU A 66 -20.76 -7.09 2.12
C GLU A 66 -20.70 -6.46 3.53
N HIS A 67 -19.51 -6.10 4.02
CA HIS A 67 -19.37 -5.52 5.36
C HIS A 67 -19.82 -4.04 5.37
N PRO A 68 -20.72 -3.61 6.26
CA PRO A 68 -21.35 -2.28 6.19
C PRO A 68 -20.39 -1.10 6.27
N VAL A 69 -19.26 -1.27 6.97
CA VAL A 69 -18.23 -0.22 7.12
C VAL A 69 -17.12 -0.33 6.07
N ILE A 70 -16.81 -1.54 5.58
CA ILE A 70 -15.64 -1.78 4.71
C ILE A 70 -16.03 -1.84 3.24
N GLY A 71 -17.21 -2.38 2.95
CA GLY A 71 -17.76 -2.48 1.60
C GLY A 71 -17.69 -1.19 0.77
N PRO A 72 -17.99 0.00 1.33
CA PRO A 72 -17.86 1.27 0.60
C PRO A 72 -16.43 1.59 0.09
N PHE A 73 -15.41 0.93 0.64
CA PHE A 73 -14.01 1.08 0.23
C PHE A 73 -13.54 0.00 -0.76
N ILE A 74 -14.27 -1.11 -0.88
CA ILE A 74 -13.92 -2.19 -1.81
C ILE A 74 -14.30 -1.77 -3.23
N ASP A 75 -13.30 -1.30 -3.96
CA ASP A 75 -13.44 -0.82 -5.34
C ASP A 75 -12.42 -1.55 -6.24
N PRO A 76 -12.89 -2.38 -7.20
CA PRO A 76 -12.01 -3.06 -8.15
C PRO A 76 -11.09 -2.11 -8.95
N ALA A 77 -11.45 -0.83 -9.11
CA ALA A 77 -10.61 0.18 -9.75
C ALA A 77 -9.28 0.40 -9.01
N LEU A 78 -9.21 0.05 -7.73
CA LEU A 78 -8.00 0.09 -6.93
C LEU A 78 -7.16 -1.18 -7.04
N PHE A 79 -7.72 -2.32 -7.42
CA PHE A 79 -7.02 -3.61 -7.27
C PHE A 79 -5.73 -3.67 -8.08
N ARG A 80 -4.68 -4.20 -7.46
CA ARG A 80 -3.30 -4.17 -7.93
C ARG A 80 -2.72 -5.55 -8.19
N THR A 81 -3.33 -6.62 -7.69
CA THR A 81 -2.79 -7.99 -7.84
C THR A 81 -2.52 -8.32 -9.31
N ALA A 82 -3.51 -8.14 -10.19
CA ALA A 82 -3.36 -8.46 -11.62
C ALA A 82 -2.28 -7.58 -12.30
N ALA A 83 -2.15 -6.32 -11.89
CA ALA A 83 -1.13 -5.42 -12.41
C ALA A 83 0.28 -5.85 -11.96
N LEU A 84 0.43 -6.27 -10.70
CA LEU A 84 1.68 -6.82 -10.17
C LEU A 84 2.07 -8.13 -10.86
N GLU A 85 1.11 -8.99 -11.15
CA GLU A 85 1.37 -10.24 -11.90
C GLU A 85 1.85 -9.95 -13.33
N ALA A 86 1.24 -8.98 -14.01
CA ALA A 86 1.69 -8.54 -15.33
C ALA A 86 3.09 -7.93 -15.29
N ASP A 87 3.39 -7.12 -14.27
CA ASP A 87 4.71 -6.53 -14.08
C ASP A 87 5.75 -7.60 -13.74
N LEU A 88 5.45 -8.56 -12.87
CA LEU A 88 6.36 -9.64 -12.52
C LEU A 88 6.64 -10.58 -13.70
N LEU A 89 5.65 -10.84 -14.55
CA LEU A 89 5.84 -11.55 -15.82
C LEU A 89 6.83 -10.82 -16.74
N HIS A 90 6.75 -9.48 -16.80
CA HIS A 90 7.69 -8.67 -17.57
C HIS A 90 9.09 -8.66 -16.95
N LEU A 91 9.18 -8.49 -15.63
CA LEU A 91 10.42 -8.30 -14.90
C LEU A 91 11.21 -9.61 -14.70
N ARG A 92 10.53 -10.74 -14.53
CA ARG A 92 11.14 -12.03 -14.17
C ARG A 92 10.89 -13.14 -15.20
N GLY A 93 10.06 -12.91 -16.21
CA GLY A 93 9.74 -13.88 -17.26
C GLY A 93 8.58 -14.82 -16.92
N ALA A 94 8.35 -15.82 -17.76
CA ALA A 94 7.18 -16.72 -17.68
C ALA A 94 7.07 -17.48 -16.34
N ASP A 95 8.21 -17.83 -15.75
CA ASP A 95 8.31 -18.53 -14.47
C ASP A 95 8.51 -17.56 -13.30
N TRP A 96 7.92 -16.36 -13.34
CA TRP A 96 8.16 -15.33 -12.33
C TRP A 96 7.79 -15.77 -10.90
N GLN A 97 6.88 -16.73 -10.72
CA GLN A 97 6.59 -17.29 -9.40
C GLN A 97 7.74 -18.16 -8.87
N ALA A 98 8.58 -18.74 -9.74
CA ALA A 98 9.65 -19.63 -9.33
C ALA A 98 10.65 -18.89 -8.43
N GLY A 99 10.89 -19.43 -7.23
CA GLY A 99 11.75 -18.82 -6.22
C GLY A 99 11.19 -17.57 -5.55
N LEU A 100 10.00 -17.08 -5.94
CA LEU A 100 9.35 -15.97 -5.25
C LEU A 100 8.91 -16.41 -3.86
N THR A 101 9.51 -15.84 -2.83
CA THR A 101 9.21 -16.18 -1.43
C THR A 101 8.96 -14.91 -0.63
N ALA A 102 7.88 -14.90 0.15
CA ALA A 102 7.62 -13.83 1.09
C ALA A 102 8.78 -13.73 2.08
N SER A 103 9.35 -12.53 2.26
CA SER A 103 10.30 -12.28 3.33
C SER A 103 9.62 -12.44 4.70
N PRO A 104 10.38 -12.59 5.80
CA PRO A 104 9.80 -12.62 7.14
C PRO A 104 8.89 -11.40 7.43
N ALA A 105 9.30 -10.19 7.03
CA ALA A 105 8.47 -8.99 7.16
C ALA A 105 7.19 -9.05 6.31
N THR A 106 7.30 -9.49 5.05
CA THR A 106 6.13 -9.64 4.18
C THR A 106 5.15 -10.69 4.71
N ALA A 107 5.64 -11.84 5.19
CA ALA A 107 4.82 -12.87 5.79
C ALA A 107 4.11 -12.37 7.05
N ALA A 108 4.80 -11.58 7.89
CA ALA A 108 4.21 -10.96 9.07
C ALA A 108 3.12 -9.93 8.69
N TYR A 109 3.32 -9.17 7.60
CA TYR A 109 2.30 -8.26 7.07
C TYR A 109 1.07 -9.06 6.62
N VAL A 110 1.24 -10.05 5.74
CA VAL A 110 0.16 -10.90 5.24
C VAL A 110 -0.63 -11.52 6.40
N ALA A 111 0.06 -12.12 7.38
CA ALA A 111 -0.60 -12.70 8.55
C ALA A 111 -1.40 -11.67 9.36
N ARG A 112 -0.92 -10.43 9.47
CA ARG A 112 -1.67 -9.35 10.13
C ARG A 112 -2.93 -9.00 9.35
N LEU A 113 -2.86 -8.88 8.02
CA LEU A 113 -4.03 -8.61 7.18
C LEU A 113 -5.09 -9.71 7.33
N GLU A 114 -4.69 -10.97 7.23
CA GLU A 114 -5.59 -12.12 7.38
C GLU A 114 -6.25 -12.12 8.77
N GLN A 115 -5.47 -11.93 9.82
CA GLN A 115 -5.98 -11.84 11.19
C GLN A 115 -7.00 -10.70 11.35
N LEU A 116 -6.74 -9.53 10.77
CA LEU A 116 -7.63 -8.38 10.85
C LEU A 116 -8.95 -8.63 10.12
N ILE A 117 -8.91 -9.25 8.94
CA ILE A 117 -10.11 -9.59 8.20
C ILE A 117 -11.02 -10.52 9.03
N ASP A 118 -10.42 -11.50 9.72
CA ASP A 118 -11.18 -12.46 10.53
C ASP A 118 -11.74 -11.90 11.84
N THR A 119 -10.99 -11.01 12.49
CA THR A 119 -11.26 -10.64 13.90
C THR A 119 -11.62 -9.19 14.10
N TRP A 120 -11.24 -8.30 13.18
CA TRP A 120 -11.37 -6.86 13.35
C TRP A 120 -11.33 -6.09 12.02
N PRO A 121 -12.42 -6.10 11.22
CA PRO A 121 -12.45 -5.46 9.90
C PRO A 121 -12.15 -3.95 9.89
N ALA A 122 -12.45 -3.22 10.97
CA ALA A 122 -12.08 -1.81 11.07
C ALA A 122 -10.55 -1.59 11.07
N GLY A 123 -9.77 -2.54 11.60
CA GLY A 123 -8.31 -2.51 11.49
C GLY A 123 -7.81 -2.77 10.07
N TYR A 124 -8.52 -3.57 9.26
CA TYR A 124 -8.21 -3.75 7.84
C TYR A 124 -8.27 -2.41 7.07
N LEU A 125 -9.21 -1.53 7.40
CA LEU A 125 -9.34 -0.20 6.77
C LEU A 125 -8.06 0.64 6.89
N ALA A 126 -7.33 0.48 7.99
CA ALA A 126 -6.06 1.17 8.20
C ALA A 126 -5.02 0.80 7.13
N HIS A 127 -4.91 -0.49 6.80
CA HIS A 127 -3.99 -0.97 5.78
C HIS A 127 -4.45 -0.62 4.36
N HIS A 128 -5.74 -0.73 4.09
CA HIS A 128 -6.35 -0.33 2.83
C HIS A 128 -6.07 1.17 2.55
N TYR A 129 -6.26 2.03 3.55
CA TYR A 129 -5.91 3.44 3.49
C TYR A 129 -4.43 3.66 3.21
N THR A 130 -3.56 3.04 4.01
CA THR A 130 -2.10 3.22 3.91
C THR A 130 -1.56 2.83 2.53
N ARG A 131 -2.05 1.71 1.97
CA ARG A 131 -1.61 1.23 0.65
C ARG A 131 -2.17 2.10 -0.48
N TYR A 132 -3.49 2.12 -0.69
CA TYR A 132 -4.06 2.70 -1.90
C TYR A 132 -3.93 4.22 -1.98
N LEU A 133 -4.04 4.97 -0.87
CA LEU A 133 -3.78 6.42 -0.93
C LEU A 133 -2.31 6.75 -1.15
N GLY A 134 -1.40 5.89 -0.66
CA GLY A 134 0.02 5.96 -0.95
C GLY A 134 0.29 5.78 -2.45
N ASP A 135 -0.27 4.73 -3.05
CA ASP A 135 -0.09 4.43 -4.48
C ASP A 135 -0.65 5.54 -5.39
N LEU A 136 -1.81 6.09 -5.06
CA LEU A 136 -2.45 7.22 -5.76
C LEU A 136 -1.75 8.58 -5.51
N SER A 137 -0.73 8.63 -4.65
CA SER A 137 0.01 9.85 -4.32
C SER A 137 1.48 9.71 -4.69
N GLY A 138 2.27 8.95 -3.92
CA GLY A 138 3.70 8.75 -4.13
C GLY A 138 4.02 7.79 -5.28
N GLY A 139 3.12 6.85 -5.59
CA GLY A 139 3.34 5.84 -6.64
C GLY A 139 3.62 6.42 -8.03
N GLN A 140 3.11 7.62 -8.32
CA GLN A 140 3.37 8.29 -9.60
C GLN A 140 4.82 8.75 -9.75
N ILE A 141 5.47 9.12 -8.63
CA ILE A 141 6.89 9.48 -8.60
C ILE A 141 7.73 8.21 -8.82
N ILE A 142 7.40 7.12 -8.12
CA ILE A 142 8.09 5.84 -8.25
C ILE A 142 8.00 5.33 -9.69
N ARG A 143 6.81 5.40 -10.31
CA ARG A 143 6.63 5.06 -11.73
C ARG A 143 7.58 5.84 -12.64
N GLY A 144 7.57 7.17 -12.54
CA GLY A 144 8.37 8.02 -13.43
C GLY A 144 9.88 7.78 -13.27
N ILE A 145 10.31 7.42 -12.06
CA ILE A 145 11.70 7.02 -11.79
C ILE A 145 11.99 5.66 -12.42
N ALA A 146 11.12 4.66 -12.24
CA ALA A 146 11.30 3.33 -12.82
C ALA A 146 11.36 3.37 -14.36
N GLU A 147 10.42 4.07 -14.99
CA GLU A 147 10.38 4.33 -16.45
C GLU A 147 11.71 4.93 -16.94
N LYS A 148 12.24 5.92 -16.22
CA LYS A 148 13.50 6.58 -16.59
C LYS A 148 14.74 5.72 -16.34
N THR A 149 14.82 5.08 -15.17
CA THR A 149 16.02 4.36 -14.70
C THR A 149 16.25 3.08 -15.50
N TRP A 150 15.18 2.34 -15.84
CA TRP A 150 15.28 1.05 -16.53
C TRP A 150 14.71 1.07 -17.96
N GLY A 151 14.26 2.23 -18.44
CA GLY A 151 13.80 2.40 -19.82
C GLY A 151 12.47 1.73 -20.13
N PHE A 152 11.62 1.52 -19.12
CA PHE A 152 10.28 0.96 -19.34
C PHE A 152 9.41 1.90 -20.17
N GLU A 153 8.51 1.31 -20.95
CA GLU A 153 7.50 2.07 -21.68
C GLU A 153 6.62 2.85 -20.68
N LYS A 154 6.26 4.09 -21.07
CA LYS A 154 5.43 4.96 -20.25
C LYS A 154 4.08 4.30 -19.97
N LYS A 155 3.77 4.07 -18.70
CA LYS A 155 2.58 3.33 -18.23
C LYS A 155 2.48 1.90 -18.79
N GLY A 156 3.58 1.32 -19.22
CA GLY A 156 3.62 -0.02 -19.83
C GLY A 156 4.08 -1.11 -18.86
N PRO A 157 4.49 -2.27 -19.41
CA PRO A 157 4.98 -3.41 -18.63
C PRO A 157 6.13 -3.04 -17.69
N GLY A 158 6.09 -3.58 -16.48
CA GLY A 158 7.06 -3.31 -15.42
C GLY A 158 6.62 -2.18 -14.49
N VAL A 159 5.57 -1.42 -14.83
CA VAL A 159 5.05 -0.35 -13.98
C VAL A 159 3.51 -0.26 -13.92
N HIS A 160 2.78 -1.26 -14.41
CA HIS A 160 1.32 -1.30 -14.38
C HIS A 160 0.76 -1.15 -12.96
N PHE A 161 1.48 -1.64 -11.94
CA PHE A 161 1.11 -1.47 -10.53
C PHE A 161 0.76 -0.01 -10.19
N TYR A 162 1.51 0.95 -10.73
CA TYR A 162 1.34 2.39 -10.50
C TYR A 162 0.35 3.06 -11.47
N VAL A 163 -0.32 2.30 -12.34
CA VAL A 163 -1.25 2.81 -13.35
C VAL A 163 -2.68 2.43 -12.96
N PHE A 164 -3.47 3.42 -12.55
CA PHE A 164 -4.88 3.25 -12.17
C PHE A 164 -5.79 3.67 -13.33
N GLU A 165 -5.89 2.86 -14.37
CA GLU A 165 -6.64 3.21 -15.59
C GLU A 165 -8.13 3.45 -15.34
N GLN A 166 -8.70 2.75 -14.37
CA GLN A 166 -10.10 2.86 -13.98
C GLN A 166 -10.37 4.07 -13.05
N VAL A 167 -9.32 4.77 -12.62
CA VAL A 167 -9.43 5.99 -11.80
C VAL A 167 -9.13 7.21 -12.66
N GLU A 168 -10.16 7.72 -13.35
CA GLU A 168 -10.02 8.85 -14.29
C GLU A 168 -9.49 10.13 -13.63
N ASN A 169 -9.95 10.42 -12.41
CA ASN A 169 -9.55 11.61 -11.66
C ASN A 169 -9.03 11.24 -10.26
N PRO A 170 -7.71 11.02 -10.11
CA PRO A 170 -7.11 10.66 -8.82
C PRO A 170 -7.37 11.68 -7.71
N ALA A 171 -7.46 12.99 -8.02
CA ALA A 171 -7.74 13.99 -7.00
C ALA A 171 -9.17 13.89 -6.47
N ALA A 172 -10.15 13.68 -7.36
CA ALA A 172 -11.54 13.45 -6.97
C ALA A 172 -11.70 12.14 -6.20
N PHE A 173 -11.07 11.06 -6.67
CA PHE A 173 -11.09 9.76 -6.00
C PHE A 173 -10.54 9.83 -4.57
N LYS A 174 -9.37 10.47 -4.38
CA LYS A 174 -8.78 10.65 -3.05
C LYS A 174 -9.63 11.55 -2.14
N ARG A 175 -10.44 12.46 -2.68
CA ARG A 175 -11.38 13.26 -1.88
C ARG A 175 -12.57 12.41 -1.43
N ASP A 176 -13.15 11.64 -2.34
CA ASP A 176 -14.24 10.70 -2.03
C ASP A 176 -13.81 9.67 -0.98
N TYR A 177 -12.63 9.06 -1.18
CA TYR A 177 -12.06 8.12 -0.22
C TYR A 177 -11.93 8.72 1.19
N ARG A 178 -11.48 9.97 1.31
CA ARG A 178 -11.39 10.66 2.60
C ARG A 178 -12.76 10.95 3.20
N SER A 179 -13.75 11.32 2.38
CA SER A 179 -15.13 11.48 2.83
C SER A 179 -15.71 10.18 3.40
N LYS A 180 -15.39 9.04 2.77
CA LYS A 180 -15.78 7.71 3.29
C LYS A 180 -15.09 7.41 4.62
N LEU A 181 -13.80 7.73 4.78
CA LEU A 181 -13.10 7.61 6.06
C LEU A 181 -13.74 8.48 7.14
N ASP A 182 -14.11 9.71 6.81
CA ASP A 182 -14.73 10.63 7.75
C ASP A 182 -16.10 10.12 8.22
N ALA A 183 -16.91 9.58 7.30
CA ALA A 183 -18.17 8.92 7.62
C ALA A 183 -17.97 7.65 8.46
N ALA A 184 -17.01 6.80 8.11
CA ALA A 184 -16.67 5.62 8.90
C ALA A 184 -16.25 6.02 10.31
N GLY A 185 -15.40 7.04 10.46
CA GLY A 185 -14.95 7.55 11.75
C GLY A 185 -16.05 8.15 12.63
N GLN A 186 -17.17 8.60 12.06
CA GLN A 186 -18.35 9.03 12.82
C GLN A 186 -19.14 7.85 13.41
N ALA A 187 -19.03 6.67 12.81
CA ALA A 187 -19.67 5.44 13.30
C ALA A 187 -18.83 4.71 14.38
N LEU A 188 -17.60 5.16 14.64
CA LEU A 188 -16.68 4.57 15.62
C LEU A 188 -16.65 5.42 16.90
N ASP A 189 -16.61 4.75 18.06
CA ASP A 189 -16.34 5.42 19.33
C ASP A 189 -14.86 5.87 19.44
N GLU A 190 -14.53 6.63 20.49
CA GLU A 190 -13.17 7.16 20.66
C GLU A 190 -12.11 6.06 20.82
N VAL A 191 -12.45 4.96 21.49
CA VAL A 191 -11.54 3.83 21.70
C VAL A 191 -11.23 3.18 20.35
N GLU A 192 -12.26 2.95 19.54
CA GLU A 192 -12.15 2.30 18.26
C GLU A 192 -11.43 3.18 17.23
N ARG A 193 -11.71 4.50 17.22
CA ARG A 193 -10.94 5.47 16.43
C ARG A 193 -9.45 5.43 16.78
N ARG A 194 -9.11 5.33 18.06
CA ARG A 194 -7.72 5.24 18.53
C ARG A 194 -7.07 3.95 18.08
N ARG A 195 -7.75 2.82 18.23
CA ARG A 195 -7.26 1.51 17.75
C ARG A 195 -6.96 1.55 16.25
N VAL A 196 -7.86 2.06 15.41
CA VAL A 196 -7.64 2.18 13.96
C VAL A 196 -6.49 3.15 13.63
N THR A 197 -6.33 4.21 14.42
CA THR A 197 -5.20 5.15 14.29
C THR A 197 -3.87 4.45 14.59
N ASP A 198 -3.79 3.67 15.66
CA ASP A 198 -2.60 2.88 16.02
C ASP A 198 -2.32 1.80 14.96
N GLU A 199 -3.37 1.19 14.39
CA GLU A 199 -3.21 0.22 13.31
C GLU A 199 -2.70 0.87 12.03
N THR A 200 -3.08 2.12 11.75
CA THR A 200 -2.54 2.88 10.61
C THR A 200 -1.03 3.08 10.75
N LYS A 201 -0.56 3.42 11.96
CA LYS A 201 0.87 3.49 12.25
C LYS A 201 1.56 2.14 12.03
N LYS A 202 0.96 1.06 12.54
CA LYS A 202 1.47 -0.30 12.37
C LYS A 202 1.53 -0.70 10.89
N ALA A 203 0.56 -0.29 10.07
CA ALA A 203 0.59 -0.52 8.63
C ALA A 203 1.82 0.13 7.99
N PHE A 204 2.19 1.36 8.36
CA PHE A 204 3.43 1.99 7.90
C PHE A 204 4.68 1.27 8.42
N THR A 205 4.70 0.86 9.69
CA THR A 205 5.81 0.08 10.25
C THR A 205 6.02 -1.24 9.50
N LEU A 206 4.95 -1.96 9.17
CA LEU A 206 5.02 -3.21 8.42
C LEU A 206 5.51 -2.99 6.98
N ASN A 207 5.11 -1.89 6.34
CA ASN A 207 5.67 -1.49 5.04
C ASN A 207 7.18 -1.20 5.15
N GLY A 208 7.59 -0.44 6.16
CA GLY A 208 9.00 -0.13 6.42
C GLY A 208 9.84 -1.40 6.68
N ALA A 209 9.29 -2.38 7.39
CA ALA A 209 9.97 -3.65 7.65
C ALA A 209 10.24 -4.44 6.37
N ILE A 210 9.36 -4.39 5.36
CA ILE A 210 9.62 -4.98 4.04
C ILE A 210 10.85 -4.30 3.41
N PHE A 211 10.94 -2.96 3.47
CA PHE A 211 12.11 -2.25 2.96
C PHE A 211 13.39 -2.60 3.71
N SER A 212 13.32 -2.79 5.04
CA SER A 212 14.46 -3.25 5.83
C SER A 212 14.94 -4.66 5.45
N ASP A 213 14.01 -5.61 5.24
CA ASP A 213 14.35 -6.95 4.76
C ASP A 213 15.02 -6.90 3.38
N LEU A 214 14.55 -6.03 2.49
CA LEU A 214 15.11 -5.86 1.15
C LEU A 214 16.48 -5.17 1.19
N ASP A 215 16.68 -4.18 2.07
CA ASP A 215 17.98 -3.52 2.25
C ASP A 215 19.08 -4.52 2.67
N LEU A 216 18.75 -5.47 3.54
CA LEU A 216 19.66 -6.54 3.95
C LEU A 216 20.01 -7.50 2.80
N ARG A 217 19.10 -7.68 1.84
CA ARG A 217 19.32 -8.54 0.66
C ARG A 217 20.07 -7.83 -0.46
N TYR A 218 19.90 -6.52 -0.57
CA TYR A 218 20.52 -5.67 -1.59
C TYR A 218 21.35 -4.55 -0.96
N PRO A 219 22.37 -4.87 -0.15
CA PRO A 219 23.23 -3.85 0.43
C PRO A 219 24.03 -3.18 -0.70
N LEU A 220 24.20 -1.85 -0.61
CA LEU A 220 25.22 -1.21 -1.41
C LEU A 220 26.58 -1.62 -0.87
N SER A 221 27.37 -2.32 -1.69
CA SER A 221 28.77 -2.58 -1.40
C SER A 221 29.44 -1.25 -1.01
N ALA A 222 30.11 -1.25 0.14
CA ALA A 222 30.90 -0.11 0.61
C ALA A 222 32.09 0.18 -0.31
#